data_AF-A0A0J1III6-F1
#
_entry.id   AF-A0A0J1III6-F1
#
_cell.length_a   1.000
_cell.length_b   1.000
_cell.length_c   1.000
_cell.angle_alpha   90.00
_cell.angle_beta   90.00
_cell.angle_gamma   90.00
#
_symmetry.space_group_name_H-M   'P 1'
#
loop_
_entity.id
_entity.type
_entity.pdbx_description
1 polymer ?
#
loop_
_entity_poly.entity_id
_entity_poly.type
_entity_poly.pdbx_seq_one_letter_code
_entity_poly.pdbx_strand_id
1 'polypeptide(L)' 'MQPQGHVQVIMNCLDFALNPQAALDAPRWQWIEGKTVEIEHQLPEHIAQDLARRGHDIKWALGSLNQRNAGLD' A
#
# COMPACT_ATOMS: atom_id res chain seq x y z
N MET A 1 -10.21 -3.11 6.16
CA MET A 1 -9.77 -3.22 4.76
C MET A 1 -10.85 -3.14 3.70
N GLN A 2 -11.92 -3.96 3.72
CA GLN A 2 -12.81 -4.13 2.55
C GLN A 2 -13.32 -2.83 1.87
N PRO A 3 -13.83 -1.80 2.58
CA PRO A 3 -14.28 -0.57 1.92
C PRO A 3 -13.14 0.19 1.23
N GLN A 4 -11.95 0.23 1.84
CA GLN A 4 -10.78 0.91 1.28
C GLN A 4 -10.26 0.19 0.03
N GLY A 5 -10.26 -1.14 0.05
CA GLY A 5 -9.92 -1.95 -1.11
C GLY A 5 -10.92 -1.79 -2.27
N HIS A 6 -12.22 -1.68 -1.97
CA HIS A 6 -13.24 -1.42 -2.99
C HIS A 6 -13.02 -0.07 -3.69
N VAL A 7 -12.71 0.99 -2.93
CA VAL A 7 -12.39 2.30 -3.52
C VAL A 7 -11.19 2.21 -4.45
N GLN A 8 -10.11 1.53 -4.02
CA GLN A 8 -8.91 1.36 -4.83
C GLN A 8 -9.19 0.61 -6.14
N VAL A 9 -9.93 -0.51 -6.10
CA VAL A 9 -10.29 -1.26 -7.32
C VAL A 9 -11.18 -0.45 -8.25
N ILE A 10 -12.15 0.31 -7.72
CA ILE A 10 -13.02 1.16 -8.54
C ILE A 10 -12.21 2.28 -9.22
N MET A 11 -11.36 2.99 -8.48
CA MET A 11 -10.45 4.02 -9.03
C MET A 11 -9.54 3.43 -10.12
N ASN A 12 -8.96 2.26 -9.85
CA ASN A 12 -8.10 1.55 -10.79
C ASN A 12 -8.81 1.22 -12.11
N CYS A 13 -10.06 0.77 -12.04
CA CYS A 13 -10.86 0.46 -13.23
C CYS A 13 -11.34 1.71 -13.97
N LEU A 14 -11.83 2.72 -13.26
CA LEU A 14 -12.53 3.86 -13.87
C LEU A 14 -11.63 5.04 -14.19
N ASP A 15 -10.78 5.45 -13.25
CA ASP A 15 -9.93 6.64 -13.41
C ASP A 15 -8.62 6.30 -14.12
N PHE A 16 -8.06 5.12 -13.86
CA PHE A 16 -6.79 4.67 -14.46
C PHE A 16 -6.98 3.68 -15.61
N ALA A 17 -8.22 3.32 -15.94
CA ALA A 17 -8.57 2.42 -17.05
C ALA A 17 -7.78 1.10 -17.05
N LEU A 18 -7.43 0.59 -15.87
CA LEU A 18 -6.71 -0.66 -15.73
C LEU A 18 -7.64 -1.85 -16.05
N ASN A 19 -7.07 -2.86 -16.70
CA ASN A 19 -7.78 -4.14 -16.84
C ASN A 19 -7.98 -4.80 -15.47
N PRO A 20 -8.90 -5.78 -15.34
CA PRO A 20 -9.23 -6.36 -14.03
C PRO A 20 -8.06 -6.95 -13.26
N GLN A 21 -7.09 -7.57 -13.94
CA GLN A 21 -5.90 -8.14 -13.29
C GLN A 21 -4.98 -7.02 -12.81
N ALA A 22 -4.68 -6.05 -13.66
CA ALA A 22 -3.85 -4.89 -13.30
C ALA A 22 -4.47 -4.05 -12.18
N ALA A 23 -5.81 -3.93 -12.13
CA ALA A 23 -6.51 -3.24 -11.06
C ALA A 23 -6.35 -3.93 -9.69
N LEU A 24 -6.19 -5.26 -9.68
CA LEU A 24 -5.94 -6.06 -8.48
C LEU A 24 -4.47 -6.11 -8.08
N ASP A 25 -3.57 -6.08 -9.07
CA ASP A 25 -2.11 -6.14 -8.90
C ASP A 25 -1.49 -4.78 -8.49
N ALA A 26 -2.22 -3.68 -8.66
CA ALA A 26 -1.77 -2.35 -8.26
C ALA A 26 -1.47 -2.29 -6.75
N PRO A 27 -0.39 -1.59 -6.34
CA PRO A 27 0.02 -1.51 -4.94
C PRO A 27 -1.07 -0.90 -4.08
N ARG A 28 -1.34 -1.52 -2.94
CA ARG A 28 -2.40 -1.09 -2.01
C ARG A 28 -1.89 -0.19 -0.91
N TRP A 29 -2.81 0.61 -0.40
CA TRP A 29 -2.65 1.35 0.85
C TRP A 29 -3.84 1.13 1.77
N GLN A 30 -3.61 1.32 3.07
CA GLN A 30 -4.61 1.22 4.10
C GLN A 30 -4.38 2.31 5.15
N TRP A 31 -5.37 3.17 5.35
CA TRP A 31 -5.43 3.97 6.56
C TRP A 31 -5.77 3.08 7.76
N ILE A 32 -4.95 3.18 8.83
CA ILE A 32 -5.10 2.41 10.06
C ILE A 32 -5.82 3.27 11.11
N GLU A 33 -5.19 4.36 11.54
CA GLU A 33 -5.72 5.29 12.51
C GLU A 33 -4.95 6.61 12.44
N GLY A 34 -5.51 7.70 12.98
CA GLY A 34 -4.83 9.00 13.04
C GLY A 34 -4.25 9.41 11.68
N LYS A 35 -2.92 9.56 11.61
CA LYS A 35 -2.17 9.84 10.36
C LYS A 35 -1.46 8.61 9.79
N THR A 36 -1.66 7.44 10.37
CA THR A 36 -0.96 6.20 10.03
C THR A 36 -1.57 5.56 8.78
N VAL A 37 -0.73 5.34 7.78
CA VAL A 37 -1.09 4.68 6.53
C VAL A 37 -0.09 3.55 6.27
N GLU A 38 -0.59 2.34 6.15
CA GLU A 38 0.16 1.19 5.67
C GLU A 38 0.18 1.16 4.14
N ILE A 39 1.33 0.87 3.55
CA ILE A 39 1.53 0.76 2.10
C ILE A 39 2.27 -0.52 1.73
N GLU A 40 1.92 -1.10 0.58
CA GLU A 40 2.63 -2.26 0.06
C GLU A 40 4.01 -1.90 -0.52
N HIS A 41 4.97 -2.83 -0.45
CA HIS A 41 6.37 -2.63 -0.87
C HIS A 41 6.55 -2.35 -2.37
N GLN A 42 5.54 -2.65 -3.18
CA GLN A 42 5.52 -2.33 -4.60
C GLN A 42 5.29 -0.83 -4.86
N LEU A 43 4.88 -0.04 -3.87
CA LEU A 43 4.73 1.41 -4.01
C LEU A 43 6.12 2.06 -4.17
N PRO A 44 6.34 2.94 -5.17
CA PRO A 44 7.60 3.67 -5.32
C PRO A 44 7.99 4.45 -4.05
N GLU A 45 9.23 4.26 -3.59
CA GLU A 45 9.70 4.84 -2.31
C GLU A 45 9.57 6.37 -2.25
N HIS A 46 9.83 7.08 -3.36
CA HIS A 46 9.69 8.53 -3.40
C HIS A 46 8.27 9.00 -3.06
N ILE A 47 7.22 8.25 -3.42
CA ILE A 47 5.83 8.57 -3.07
C ILE A 47 5.62 8.43 -1.56
N ALA A 48 6.16 7.37 -0.95
CA ALA A 48 6.12 7.15 0.50
C ALA A 48 6.79 8.30 1.26
N GLN A 49 7.99 8.72 0.81
CA GLN A 49 8.73 9.84 1.38
C GLN A 49 7.97 11.17 1.22
N ASP A 50 7.35 11.41 0.08
CA ASP A 50 6.54 12.60 -0.18
C ASP A 50 5.31 12.68 0.74
N LEU A 51 4.63 11.55 0.95
CA LEU A 51 3.51 11.48 1.90
C LEU A 51 3.98 11.70 3.33
N ALA A 52 5.11 11.13 3.73
CA ALA A 52 5.71 11.37 5.04
C ALA A 52 6.01 12.86 5.26
N ARG A 53 6.59 13.54 4.26
CA ARG A 53 6.84 15.00 4.29
C ARG A 53 5.56 15.83 4.39
N ARG A 54 4.43 15.32 3.92
CA ARG A 54 3.08 15.93 4.08
C ARG A 54 2.44 15.64 5.43
N GLY A 55 3.11 14.87 6.28
CA GLY A 55 2.71 14.60 7.67
C GLY A 55 2.00 13.28 7.89
N HIS A 56 1.99 12.37 6.91
CA HIS A 56 1.49 11.00 7.11
C HIS A 56 2.52 10.14 7.86
N ASP A 57 2.08 9.29 8.78
CA ASP A 57 2.94 8.26 9.39
C ASP A 57 2.90 7.00 8.51
N ILE A 58 3.87 6.87 7.62
CA ILE A 58 3.93 5.78 6.64
C ILE A 58 4.53 4.53 7.28
N LYS A 59 3.82 3.41 7.18
CA LYS A 59 4.29 2.08 7.56
C LYS A 59 4.32 1.19 6.33
N TRP A 60 5.40 0.43 6.16
CA TRP A 60 5.40 -0.64 5.16
C TRP A 60 4.62 -1.82 5.70
N ALA A 61 3.62 -2.27 4.94
CA ALA A 61 2.86 -3.46 5.28
C ALA A 61 3.83 -4.65 5.37
N LEU A 62 3.80 -5.39 6.48
CA LEU A 62 4.53 -6.65 6.60
C LEU A 62 4.01 -7.56 5.48
N GLY A 63 4.82 -7.74 4.44
CA GLY A 63 4.46 -8.66 3.36
C GLY A 63 4.26 -10.07 3.93
N SER A 64 3.82 -10.99 3.08
CA SER A 64 4.06 -12.44 3.29
C SER A 64 5.57 -12.75 3.18
N LEU A 65 6.40 -12.02 3.92
CA LEU A 65 7.74 -12.42 4.25
C LEU A 65 7.58 -13.49 5.31
N ASN A 66 7.61 -14.75 4.88
CA ASN A 66 8.07 -15.82 5.76
C ASN A 66 9.29 -15.28 6.49
N GLN A 67 9.21 -15.21 7.82
CA GLN A 67 10.35 -15.00 8.70
C GLN A 67 11.36 -16.13 8.40
N ARG A 68 12.23 -15.92 7.42
CA ARG A 68 13.45 -16.69 7.26
C ARG A 68 14.56 -15.70 7.53
N ASN A 69 15.18 -15.89 8.69
CA ASN A 69 16.41 -15.26 9.15
C ASN A 69 16.20 -13.91 9.86
N ALA A 70 15.49 -13.95 10.98
CA ALA A 70 15.79 -13.07 12.12
C ALA A 70 16.32 -13.96 13.24
N GLY A 71 17.59 -14.33 13.13
CA GLY A 71 18.31 -15.16 14.10
C GLY A 71 19.64 -15.62 13.52
N LEU A 72 20.73 -15.17 14.16
CA LEU A 72 22.15 -15.29 13.80
C LEU A 72 22.66 -14.16 12.90
N ASP A 73 22.83 -12.97 13.48
CA ASP A 73 24.14 -12.48 13.95
C ASP A 73 23.95 -11.31 14.93
#